data_AF-A0A0N4TCU4-F1
#
_entry.id   AF-A0A0N4TCU4-F1
#
_cell.length_a   1.000
_cell.length_b   1.000
_cell.length_c   1.000
_cell.angle_alpha   90.00
_cell.angle_beta   90.00
_cell.angle_gamma   90.00
#
_symmetry.space_group_name_H-M   'P 1'
#
loop_
_entity.id
_entity.type
_entity.pdbx_description
1 polymer ?
#
loop_
_entity_poly.entity_id
_entity_poly.type
_entity_poly.pdbx_seq_one_letter_code
_entity_poly.pdbx_strand_id
1 'polypeptide(L)' 'MQYIRKALGCMYGQVIGDSLGSRYEFQSASIVQQMIAEDLVESFLPIIGGGPFHLLPGQVSFFILFLHYYL' A
#
# COMPACT_ATOMS: atom_id res chain seq x y z
N MET A 1 -9.35 -12.21 23.13
CA MET A 1 -8.61 -10.99 22.72
C MET A 1 -7.50 -11.21 21.70
N GLN A 2 -6.72 -12.31 21.74
CA GLN A 2 -5.62 -12.54 20.78
C GLN A 2 -6.08 -12.67 19.32
N TYR A 3 -7.19 -13.38 19.06
CA TYR A 3 -7.73 -13.56 17.71
C TYR A 3 -8.21 -12.27 17.05
N ILE A 4 -8.82 -11.36 17.82
CA ILE A 4 -9.29 -10.06 17.32
C ILE A 4 -8.11 -9.22 16.84
N ARG A 5 -6.98 -9.22 17.57
CA ARG A 5 -5.78 -8.50 17.15
C ARG A 5 -5.18 -9.05 15.86
N LYS A 6 -5.21 -10.38 15.69
CA LYS A 6 -4.78 -11.02 14.43
C LYS A 6 -5.69 -10.66 13.26
N ALA A 7 -7.01 -10.67 13.48
CA ALA A 7 -7.98 -10.29 12.45
C ALA A 7 -7.82 -8.82 12.04
N LEU A 8 -7.71 -7.90 13.01
CA LEU A 8 -7.46 -6.48 12.74
C LEU A 8 -6.12 -6.26 12.05
N GLY A 9 -5.06 -6.95 12.49
CA GLY A 9 -3.75 -6.88 11.85
C GLY A 9 -3.78 -7.37 10.40
N CYS A 10 -4.54 -8.44 10.10
CA CYS A 10 -4.74 -8.92 8.74
C CYS A 10 -5.47 -7.88 7.88
N MET A 11 -6.57 -7.32 8.39
CA MET A 11 -7.34 -6.30 7.68
C MET A 11 -6.51 -5.03 7.42
N TYR A 12 -5.85 -4.50 8.44
CA TYR A 12 -4.99 -3.32 8.27
C TYR A 12 -3.76 -3.61 7.41
N GLY A 13 -3.15 -4.77 7.54
CA GLY A 13 -1.99 -5.16 6.74
C GLY A 13 -2.30 -5.18 5.23
N GLN A 14 -3.50 -5.65 4.85
CA GLN A 14 -3.96 -5.58 3.47
C GLN A 14 -4.07 -4.12 3.00
N VAL A 15 -4.79 -3.28 3.76
CA VAL A 15 -5.01 -1.86 3.41
C VAL A 15 -3.70 -1.08 3.33
N ILE A 16 -2.81 -1.25 4.30
CA ILE A 16 -1.49 -0.60 4.34
C ILE A 16 -0.63 -1.06 3.17
N GLY A 17 -0.60 -2.38 2.90
CA GLY A 17 0.19 -2.94 1.81
C GLY A 17 -0.25 -2.45 0.44
N ASP A 18 -1.57 -2.34 0.22
CA ASP A 18 -2.13 -1.81 -1.03
C ASP A 18 -1.83 -0.32 -1.22
N SER A 19 -2.10 0.53 -0.23
CA SER A 19 -1.77 1.95 -0.32
C SER A 19 -0.27 2.22 -0.51
N LEU A 20 0.59 1.38 0.06
CA LEU A 20 2.03 1.47 -0.14
C LEU A 20 2.44 0.98 -1.54
N GLY A 21 1.89 -0.16 -1.96
CA GLY A 21 2.25 -0.84 -3.21
C GLY A 21 1.72 -0.14 -4.46
N SER A 22 0.57 0.53 -4.38
CA SER A 22 -0.08 1.19 -5.52
C SER A 22 0.78 2.27 -6.18
N ARG A 23 1.73 2.86 -5.43
CA ARG A 23 2.69 3.81 -6.00
C ARG A 23 3.61 3.17 -7.05
N TYR A 24 3.94 1.89 -6.85
CA TYR A 24 4.94 1.14 -7.61
C TYR A 24 4.30 0.21 -8.67
N GLU A 25 2.98 0.22 -8.80
CA GLU A 25 2.26 -0.65 -9.74
C GLU A 25 2.69 -0.43 -11.20
N PHE A 26 2.70 -1.54 -11.94
CA PHE A 26 3.09 -1.62 -13.36
C PHE A 26 4.54 -1.22 -13.68
N GLN A 27 5.38 -1.03 -12.66
CA GLN A 27 6.81 -0.79 -12.83
C GLN A 27 7.60 -2.10 -12.80
N SER A 28 8.78 -2.09 -13.44
CA SER A 28 9.71 -3.21 -13.35
C SER A 28 10.42 -3.24 -11.98
N ALA A 29 10.85 -4.42 -11.54
CA ALA A 29 11.50 -4.57 -10.24
C ALA A 29 12.72 -3.63 -10.05
N SER A 30 13.51 -3.39 -11.10
CA SER A 30 14.66 -2.48 -11.04
C SER A 30 14.24 -1.03 -10.82
N ILE A 31 13.15 -0.59 -11.47
CA ILE A 31 12.61 0.76 -11.29
C ILE A 31 12.02 0.90 -9.89
N VAL A 32 11.26 -0.09 -9.43
CA VAL A 32 10.68 -0.09 -8.08
C VAL A 32 11.76 0.05 -7.01
N GLN A 33 12.88 -0.67 -7.13
CA GLN A 33 13.98 -0.55 -6.18
C GLN A 33 14.58 0.86 -6.15
N GLN A 34 14.74 1.49 -7.32
CA GLN A 34 15.20 2.88 -7.39
C GLN A 34 14.18 3.83 -6.75
N MET A 35 12.90 3.70 -7.09
CA MET A 35 11.84 4.54 -6.51
C MET A 35 11.77 4.40 -4.98
N ILE A 36 11.89 3.17 -4.45
CA ILE A 36 11.92 2.92 -3.00
C ILE A 36 13.12 3.64 -2.37
N ALA A 37 14.29 3.61 -3.00
CA ALA A 37 15.46 4.32 -2.49
C ALA A 37 15.28 5.84 -2.49
N GLU A 38 14.57 6.40 -3.48
CA GLU A 38 14.24 7.82 -3.57
C GLU A 38 13.16 8.25 -2.57
N ASP A 39 12.16 7.40 -2.33
CA ASP A 39 11.03 7.66 -1.44
C ASP A 39 11.38 7.42 0.05
N LEU A 40 12.52 6.80 0.37
CA LEU A 40 12.94 6.45 1.73
C LEU A 40 13.33 7.71 2.54
N VAL A 41 12.77 7.87 3.74
CA VAL A 41 13.10 8.96 4.66
C VAL A 41 13.56 8.37 5.99
N GLU A 42 14.81 8.62 6.40
CA GLU A 42 15.35 8.18 7.69
C GLU A 42 15.13 6.67 7.99
N SER A 43 15.22 5.81 6.97
CA SER A 43 14.96 4.36 7.04
C SER A 43 13.47 3.96 7.16
N PHE A 44 12.56 4.91 6.97
CA PHE A 44 11.12 4.67 6.90
C PHE A 44 10.61 4.90 5.46
N LEU A 45 9.69 4.05 5.01
CA LEU A 45 9.04 4.20 3.71
C LEU A 45 7.61 4.75 3.91
N PRO A 46 7.39 6.06 3.70
CA PRO A 46 6.08 6.68 3.89
C PRO A 46 5.07 6.33 2.79
N ILE A 47 3.78 6.34 3.14
CA ILE A 47 2.69 6.18 2.17
C ILE A 47 2.40 7.55 1.51
N ILE A 48 3.07 7.82 0.40
CA ILE A 48 3.00 9.14 -0.28
C ILE A 48 2.01 9.21 -1.46
N GLY A 49 1.39 8.08 -1.84
CA GLY A 49 0.44 8.04 -2.96
C GLY A 49 1.09 8.19 -4.33
N GLY A 50 0.36 8.76 -5.30
CA GLY A 50 0.77 8.88 -6.70
C GLY A 50 0.48 7.61 -7.50
N GLY A 51 1.50 7.09 -8.19
CA GLY A 51 1.35 5.92 -9.05
C GLY A 51 0.48 6.18 -10.29
N PRO A 52 0.11 5.11 -11.02
CA PRO A 52 -0.65 5.20 -12.29
C PRO A 52 -2.04 5.81 -12.12
N PHE A 53 -2.61 5.76 -10.92
CA PHE A 53 -3.95 6.25 -10.60
C PHE A 53 -3.96 7.61 -9.90
N HIS A 54 -2.79 8.25 -9.72
CA HIS A 54 -2.64 9.54 -9.03
C HIS A 54 -3.33 9.60 -7.65
N LEU A 55 -3.15 8.56 -6.85
CA LEU A 55 -3.78 8.43 -5.54
C LEU A 55 -3.24 9.47 -4.55
N LEU A 56 -4.06 9.89 -3.59
CA LEU A 56 -3.60 10.72 -2.48
C LEU A 56 -2.79 9.90 -1.45
N PRO A 57 -1.94 10.53 -0.62
CA PRO A 57 -1.27 9.86 0.50
C PRO A 57 -2.28 9.14 1.40
N GLY A 58 -2.06 7.84 1.64
CA GLY A 58 -2.94 7.00 2.47
C GLY A 58 -4.23 6.54 1.80
N GLN A 59 -4.49 6.91 0.54
CA GLN A 59 -5.64 6.43 -0.21
C GLN A 59 -5.47 4.96 -0.60
N VAL A 60 -6.53 4.18 -0.44
CA VAL A 60 -6.57 2.77 -0.81
C VAL A 60 -6.98 2.64 -2.28
N SER A 61 -6.34 1.74 -3.01
CA SER A 61 -6.68 1.45 -4.39
C SER A 61 -8.03 0.74 -4.49
N PHE A 62 -8.62 0.78 -5.69
CA PHE A 62 -9.92 0.17 -5.96
C PHE A 62 -9.98 -1.33 -5.66
N PHE A 63 -8.84 -2.04 -5.65
CA PHE A 63 -8.79 -3.49 -5.48
C PHE A 63 -9.30 -3.95 -4.11
N ILE A 64 -8.93 -3.24 -3.03
CA ILE A 64 -9.46 -3.54 -1.69
C ILE A 64 -10.90 -3.07 -1.54
N LEU A 65 -11.26 -1.94 -2.16
CA LEU A 65 -12.66 -1.50 -2.21
C LEU A 65 -13.54 -2.58 -2.83
N PHE A 66 -13.08 -3.23 -3.90
CA PHE A 66 -13.78 -4.35 -4.51
C PHE A 66 -13.86 -5.56 -3.57
N LEU A 67 -12.79 -5.92 -2.86
CA LEU A 67 -12.83 -7.03 -1.91
C LEU A 67 -13.82 -6.77 -0.76
N HIS A 68 -13.92 -5.53 -0.27
CA HIS A 68 -14.83 -5.17 0.83
C HIS A 68 -16.31 -5.08 0.41
N TYR A 69 -16.60 -4.76 -0.85
CA TYR A 69 -17.98 -4.69 -1.35
C TYR A 69 -18.58 -6.05 -1.73
N TYR A 70 -17.74 -7.07 -1.95
CA TYR A 70 -18.16 -8.41 -2.40
C TYR A 70 -17.93 -9.54 -1.37
N LEU A 71 -17.38 -9.23 -0.19
CA LEU A 71 -17.28 -10.13 0.98
C LEU A 71 -18.15 -9.62 2.12
#